data_AF-A0A9Q3BT59-F1
#
_entry.id   AF-A0A9Q3BT59-F1
#
_cell.length_a   1.000
_cell.length_b   1.000
_cell.length_c   1.000
_cell.angle_alpha   90.00
_cell.angle_beta   90.00
_cell.angle_gamma   90.00
#
_symmetry.space_group_name_H-M   'P 1'
#
loop_
_entity.id
_entity.type
_entity.pdbx_description
1 polymer ?
#
loop_
_entity_poly.entity_id
_entity_poly.type
_entity_poly.pdbx_seq_one_letter_code
_entity_poly.pdbx_strand_id
1 'polypeptide(L)'
;MWYEGVLQNHFVNRWHWSFSEATSKNRADNSNSNNQYLAQDPNFENNEPLEKIAGLSFEQVTKLKVGFEEVIVPTEVARVPHQIGNYKGEKIKASKWHSLFSIYLPLVCLDAFLDDFENFASNLLLNWLLLKNTCALITCTTILASKSIEKYDGHKFLQHYKIYCQTSNNLFENCNIVPNHHYALHVKNQLSYWVP
;
A
#
# COMPACT_ATOMS: atom_id res chain seq x y z
N MET A 1 -9.96 -14.52 2.91
CA MET A 1 -10.65 -13.23 3.09
C MET A 1 -9.70 -12.03 3.16
N TRP A 2 -8.58 -12.12 3.88
CA TRP A 2 -7.57 -11.04 3.90
C TRP A 2 -6.81 -10.90 2.57
N TYR A 3 -6.07 -11.93 2.15
CA TYR A 3 -5.20 -11.89 0.97
C TYR A 3 -5.94 -11.58 -0.35
N GLU A 4 -6.86 -12.44 -0.77
CA GLU A 4 -7.65 -12.23 -2.02
C GLU A 4 -8.75 -11.16 -1.87
N GLY A 5 -8.93 -10.59 -0.67
CA GLY A 5 -9.99 -9.64 -0.40
C GLY A 5 -9.49 -8.22 -0.21
N VAL A 6 -8.80 -7.96 0.89
CA VAL A 6 -8.29 -6.64 1.23
C VAL A 6 -7.03 -6.32 0.44
N LEU A 7 -6.03 -7.22 0.44
CA LEU A 7 -4.74 -6.95 -0.22
C LEU A 7 -4.90 -6.88 -1.74
N GLN A 8 -5.61 -7.83 -2.34
CA GLN A 8 -5.91 -7.79 -3.77
C GLN A 8 -6.70 -6.54 -4.15
N ASN A 9 -7.73 -6.16 -3.38
CA ASN A 9 -8.50 -4.94 -3.67
C ASN A 9 -7.62 -3.69 -3.60
N HIS A 10 -6.77 -3.58 -2.58
CA HIS A 10 -5.83 -2.47 -2.44
C HIS A 10 -4.89 -2.39 -3.65
N PHE A 11 -4.20 -3.49 -3.94
CA PHE A 11 -3.17 -3.53 -4.97
C PHE A 11 -3.74 -3.33 -6.38
N VAL A 12 -4.89 -3.92 -6.70
CA VAL A 12 -5.50 -3.80 -8.03
C VAL A 12 -6.27 -2.50 -8.19
N ASN A 13 -7.14 -2.16 -7.23
CA ASN A 13 -8.11 -1.08 -7.40
C ASN A 13 -7.67 0.25 -6.79
N ARG A 14 -6.81 0.26 -5.76
CA ARG A 14 -6.35 1.53 -5.16
C ARG A 14 -5.03 1.97 -5.77
N TRP A 15 -4.13 1.04 -6.05
CA TRP A 15 -2.87 1.35 -6.73
C TRP A 15 -2.98 1.36 -8.25
N HIS A 16 -4.13 0.93 -8.82
CA HIS A 16 -4.34 0.80 -10.26
C HIS A 16 -3.23 0.01 -10.96
N TRP A 17 -2.70 -1.01 -10.29
CA TRP A 17 -1.53 -1.75 -10.75
C TRP A 17 -1.71 -2.38 -12.15
N SER A 18 -2.93 -2.80 -12.48
CA SER A 18 -3.28 -3.42 -13.77
C SER A 18 -3.45 -2.43 -14.93
N PHE A 19 -3.59 -1.13 -14.66
CA PHE A 19 -3.89 -0.11 -15.67
C PHE A 19 -2.68 0.77 -16.05
N SER A 20 -1.59 0.67 -15.31
CA SER A 20 -0.39 1.50 -15.50
C SER A 20 0.28 1.34 -16.88
N GLU A 21 0.04 0.25 -17.61
CA GLU A 21 0.57 0.06 -18.98
C GLU A 21 -0.22 0.83 -20.05
N ALA A 22 -1.45 1.27 -19.79
CA ALA A 22 -2.32 1.88 -20.81
C ALA A 22 -2.24 3.41 -20.87
N THR A 23 -1.77 4.08 -19.82
CA THR A 23 -1.84 5.55 -19.68
C THR A 23 -0.58 6.31 -20.11
N SER A 24 0.50 5.61 -20.48
CA SER A 24 1.77 6.25 -20.90
C SER A 24 1.73 6.96 -22.27
N LYS A 25 0.58 7.01 -22.96
CA LYS A 25 0.48 7.66 -24.28
C LYS A 25 -0.08 9.08 -24.30
N ASN A 26 -0.72 9.61 -23.25
CA ASN A 26 -1.50 10.86 -23.39
C ASN A 26 -1.45 11.82 -22.20
N ARG A 27 -0.27 12.26 -21.74
CA ARG A 27 -0.19 13.49 -20.93
C ARG A 27 1.17 14.18 -21.09
N ALA A 28 1.35 14.79 -22.25
CA ALA A 28 2.17 15.98 -22.36
C ALA A 28 1.34 17.19 -21.94
N ASP A 29 2.00 18.11 -21.25
CA ASP A 29 1.62 19.48 -20.96
C ASP A 29 0.45 19.69 -20.00
N ASN A 30 0.75 20.27 -18.83
CA ASN A 30 0.69 21.72 -18.63
C ASN A 30 0.57 22.00 -17.13
N SER A 31 1.52 22.74 -16.53
CA SER A 31 1.24 24.00 -15.81
C SER A 31 2.36 24.39 -14.82
N ASN A 32 2.99 25.50 -15.17
CA ASN A 32 3.29 26.66 -14.31
C ASN A 32 3.82 26.42 -12.88
N SER A 33 5.14 26.58 -12.73
CA SER A 33 5.79 26.92 -11.48
C SER A 33 5.34 28.30 -11.00
N ASN A 34 4.83 28.34 -9.78
CA ASN A 34 5.18 29.37 -8.81
C ASN A 34 4.85 28.80 -7.44
N ASN A 35 5.86 28.60 -6.59
CA ASN A 35 5.65 28.64 -5.15
C ASN A 35 6.90 29.10 -4.42
N GLN A 36 6.71 30.18 -3.66
CA GLN A 36 7.63 30.71 -2.67
C GLN A 36 7.61 29.79 -1.43
N TYR A 37 8.81 29.64 -0.87
CA TYR A 37 9.17 28.97 0.37
C TYR A 37 8.16 29.13 1.51
N LEU A 38 7.94 28.05 2.28
CA LEU A 38 7.88 28.09 3.75
C LEU A 38 8.21 26.68 4.31
N ALA A 39 9.34 26.56 4.99
CA ALA A 39 9.64 25.44 5.89
C ALA A 39 9.11 25.79 7.29
N GLN A 40 8.31 24.92 7.93
CA GLN A 40 8.10 24.88 9.39
C GLN A 40 7.21 23.71 9.89
N ASP A 41 7.76 22.98 10.89
CA ASP A 41 7.18 22.18 12.00
C ASP A 41 6.29 20.90 11.76
N PRO A 42 6.40 19.84 12.61
CA PRO A 42 5.86 18.50 12.38
C PRO A 42 4.45 18.25 12.94
N ASN A 43 3.71 19.29 13.35
CA ASN A 43 2.28 19.20 13.69
C ASN A 43 1.43 19.85 12.59
N PHE A 44 1.41 19.22 11.42
CA PHE A 44 0.71 19.73 10.24
C PHE A 44 -0.78 19.32 10.26
N GLU A 45 -1.58 19.96 11.11
CA GLU A 45 -3.02 20.11 10.87
C GLU A 45 -3.23 21.27 9.89
N ASN A 46 -2.70 21.13 8.67
CA ASN A 46 -3.13 21.98 7.57
C ASN A 46 -4.42 21.38 7.00
N ASN A 47 -5.52 22.09 7.26
CA ASN A 47 -6.88 21.74 6.86
C ASN A 47 -7.18 22.01 5.38
N GLU A 48 -6.15 22.20 4.54
CA GLU A 48 -6.29 22.17 3.09
C GLU A 48 -6.49 20.70 2.66
N PRO A 49 -7.62 20.35 2.01
CA PRO A 49 -7.86 18.99 1.58
C PRO A 49 -6.76 18.55 0.59
N LEU A 50 -5.99 17.53 0.97
CA LEU A 50 -5.11 16.84 0.03
C LEU A 50 -5.93 16.40 -1.18
N GLU A 51 -5.47 16.76 -2.38
CA GLU A 51 -6.03 16.22 -3.61
C GLU A 51 -5.82 14.71 -3.61
N LYS A 52 -6.93 13.97 -3.66
CA LYS A 52 -6.89 12.51 -3.65
C LYS A 52 -6.33 12.03 -4.99
N ILE A 53 -5.57 10.94 -4.95
CA ILE A 53 -5.02 10.30 -6.14
C ILE A 53 -5.99 9.25 -6.68
N ALA A 54 -6.05 9.14 -8.01
CA ALA A 54 -6.71 8.02 -8.67
C ALA A 54 -5.94 6.69 -8.48
N GLY A 55 -4.61 6.75 -8.33
CA GLY A 55 -3.73 5.61 -8.13
C GLY A 55 -2.27 6.04 -8.02
N LEU A 56 -1.34 5.09 -7.93
CA LEU A 56 0.09 5.41 -7.88
C LEU A 56 0.56 6.11 -9.17
N SER A 57 1.57 6.97 -9.05
CA SER A 57 2.19 7.59 -10.23
C SER A 57 2.95 6.55 -11.06
N PHE A 58 3.17 6.87 -12.35
CA PHE A 58 3.94 5.99 -13.23
C PHE A 58 5.36 5.73 -12.70
N GLU A 59 6.01 6.75 -12.12
CA GLU A 59 7.33 6.62 -11.52
C GLU A 59 7.33 5.69 -10.32
N GLN A 60 6.36 5.86 -9.40
CA GLN A 60 6.22 4.99 -8.23
C GLN A 60 5.98 3.53 -8.63
N VAL A 61 5.11 3.29 -9.62
CA VAL A 61 4.87 1.93 -10.14
C VAL A 61 6.13 1.36 -10.78
N THR A 62 6.89 2.17 -11.53
CA THR A 62 8.14 1.74 -12.17
C THR A 62 9.19 1.36 -11.13
N LYS A 63 9.41 2.21 -10.12
CA LYS A 63 10.33 1.92 -9.00
C LYS A 63 9.93 0.65 -8.26
N LEU A 64 8.63 0.45 -7.99
CA LEU A 64 8.14 -0.78 -7.37
C LEU A 64 8.40 -2.02 -8.24
N LYS A 65 8.14 -1.94 -9.56
CA LYS A 65 8.38 -3.06 -10.49
C LYS A 65 9.86 -3.44 -10.54
N VAL A 66 10.74 -2.45 -10.75
CA VAL A 66 12.19 -2.67 -10.77
C VAL A 66 12.66 -3.27 -9.45
N GLY A 67 12.30 -2.67 -8.31
CA GLY A 67 12.74 -3.18 -7.02
C GLY A 67 12.21 -4.59 -6.75
N PHE A 68 10.98 -4.94 -7.15
CA PHE A 68 10.48 -6.32 -7.01
C PHE A 68 11.29 -7.35 -7.81
N GLU A 69 11.86 -6.98 -8.94
CA GLU A 69 12.72 -7.86 -9.74
C GLU A 69 14.09 -8.08 -9.09
N GLU A 70 14.58 -7.09 -8.35
CA GLU A 70 15.87 -7.12 -7.67
C GLU A 70 15.83 -7.88 -6.33
N VAL A 71 14.64 -8.07 -5.74
CA VAL A 71 14.51 -8.84 -4.48
C VAL A 71 14.86 -10.32 -4.72
N ILE A 72 15.98 -10.73 -4.12
CA ILE A 72 16.40 -12.14 -4.05
C ILE A 72 15.76 -12.79 -2.82
N VAL A 73 15.00 -13.86 -3.03
CA VAL A 73 14.39 -14.66 -1.95
C VAL A 73 14.87 -16.11 -1.98
N PRO A 74 14.92 -16.80 -0.82
CA PRO A 74 15.18 -18.23 -0.76
C PRO A 74 14.19 -19.06 -1.58
N THR A 75 14.58 -20.27 -1.97
CA THR A 75 13.78 -21.16 -2.82
C THR A 75 12.40 -21.50 -2.24
N GLU A 76 12.30 -21.55 -0.91
CA GLU A 76 11.09 -21.89 -0.17
C GLU A 76 10.07 -20.73 -0.13
N VAL A 77 10.51 -19.51 -0.46
CA VAL A 77 9.62 -18.34 -0.49
C VAL A 77 8.93 -18.26 -1.85
N ALA A 78 7.61 -18.08 -1.83
CA ALA A 78 6.86 -17.90 -3.06
C ALA A 78 7.33 -16.64 -3.81
N ARG A 79 7.99 -16.84 -4.95
CA ARG A 79 8.38 -15.73 -5.82
C ARG A 79 7.14 -15.03 -6.35
N VAL A 80 7.13 -13.72 -6.22
CA VAL A 80 6.06 -12.89 -6.74
C VAL A 80 6.20 -12.82 -8.27
N PRO A 81 5.12 -13.08 -9.03
CA PRO A 81 5.19 -13.11 -10.49
C PRO A 81 5.40 -11.71 -11.05
N HIS A 82 6.12 -11.62 -12.17
CA HIS A 82 6.36 -10.37 -12.91
C HIS A 82 5.07 -9.65 -13.34
N GLN A 83 3.96 -10.39 -13.52
CA GLN A 83 2.66 -9.90 -13.98
C GLN A 83 1.59 -9.93 -12.89
N ILE A 84 1.88 -9.40 -11.70
CA ILE A 84 0.86 -9.24 -10.65
C ILE A 84 -0.29 -8.37 -11.19
N GLY A 85 -1.55 -8.78 -10.98
CA GLY A 85 -2.71 -7.94 -11.28
C GLY A 85 -3.21 -7.98 -12.73
N ASN A 86 -2.51 -8.62 -13.68
CA ASN A 86 -3.06 -8.77 -15.03
C ASN A 86 -4.29 -9.70 -15.01
N TYR A 87 -5.46 -9.16 -15.37
CA TYR A 87 -6.72 -9.91 -15.43
C TYR A 87 -6.68 -11.09 -16.42
N LYS A 88 -5.74 -11.06 -17.38
CA LYS A 88 -5.47 -12.15 -18.34
C LYS A 88 -4.52 -13.24 -17.81
N GLY A 89 -4.02 -13.12 -16.57
CA GLY A 89 -3.12 -14.08 -15.93
C GLY A 89 -3.81 -15.05 -14.97
N GLU A 90 -3.04 -16.03 -14.49
CA GLU A 90 -3.49 -16.97 -13.45
C GLU A 90 -3.88 -16.25 -12.15
N LYS A 91 -4.94 -16.73 -11.49
CA LYS A 91 -5.35 -16.25 -10.17
C LYS A 91 -4.17 -16.34 -9.19
N ILE A 92 -3.81 -15.21 -8.58
CA ILE A 92 -2.69 -15.15 -7.62
C ILE A 92 -3.08 -15.85 -6.33
N LYS A 93 -2.33 -16.90 -5.98
CA LYS A 93 -2.52 -17.67 -4.73
C LYS A 93 -2.21 -16.81 -3.50
N ALA A 94 -2.87 -17.11 -2.38
CA ALA A 94 -2.67 -16.42 -1.10
C ALA A 94 -1.20 -16.34 -0.65
N SER A 95 -0.39 -17.38 -0.88
CA SER A 95 1.04 -17.38 -0.55
C SER A 95 1.83 -16.30 -1.29
N LYS A 96 1.47 -15.99 -2.53
CA LYS A 96 2.11 -14.91 -3.31
C LYS A 96 1.72 -13.53 -2.78
N TRP A 97 0.46 -13.33 -2.39
CA TRP A 97 0.04 -12.10 -1.72
C TRP A 97 0.76 -11.90 -0.38
N HIS A 98 0.93 -12.97 0.38
CA HIS A 98 1.70 -12.93 1.61
C HIS A 98 3.16 -12.54 1.34
N SER A 99 3.86 -13.21 0.42
CA SER A 99 5.23 -12.85 0.06
C SER A 99 5.35 -11.40 -0.41
N LEU A 100 4.42 -10.93 -1.25
CA LEU A 100 4.40 -9.54 -1.70
C LEU A 100 4.33 -8.55 -0.53
N PHE A 101 3.40 -8.74 0.40
CA PHE A 101 3.17 -7.78 1.49
C PHE A 101 4.09 -7.98 2.70
N SER A 102 4.64 -9.16 2.93
CA SER A 102 5.48 -9.43 4.09
C SER A 102 6.98 -9.44 3.79
N ILE A 103 7.38 -9.48 2.51
CA ILE A 103 8.80 -9.55 2.11
C ILE A 103 9.14 -8.47 1.09
N TYR A 104 8.47 -8.46 -0.06
CA TYR A 104 8.86 -7.58 -1.17
C TYR A 104 8.54 -6.10 -0.89
N LEU A 105 7.31 -5.80 -0.49
CA LEU A 105 6.89 -4.42 -0.22
C LEU A 105 7.70 -3.73 0.89
N PRO A 106 7.98 -4.36 2.04
CA PRO A 106 8.84 -3.76 3.06
C PRO A 106 10.24 -3.36 2.56
N LEU A 107 10.78 -4.08 1.59
CA LEU A 107 12.11 -3.82 1.04
C LEU A 107 12.10 -2.70 0.00
N VAL A 108 11.05 -2.64 -0.83
CA VAL A 108 11.03 -1.78 -2.03
C VAL A 108 10.26 -0.47 -1.81
N CYS A 109 9.32 -0.42 -0.86
CA CYS A 109 8.42 0.73 -0.75
C CYS A 109 9.10 2.03 -0.30
N LEU A 110 10.25 1.94 0.38
CA LEU A 110 11.02 3.12 0.79
C LEU A 110 11.58 3.83 -0.44
N ASP A 111 12.22 3.10 -1.35
CA ASP A 111 12.77 3.67 -2.58
C ASP A 111 11.63 4.19 -3.49
N ALA A 112 10.52 3.46 -3.56
CA ALA A 112 9.39 3.90 -4.37
C ALA A 112 8.73 5.19 -3.88
N PHE A 113 8.73 5.45 -2.57
CA PHE A 113 7.97 6.57 -1.98
C PHE A 113 8.84 7.71 -1.43
N LEU A 114 10.12 7.48 -1.13
CA LEU A 114 10.97 8.46 -0.44
C LEU A 114 12.23 8.90 -1.23
N ASP A 115 12.56 8.23 -2.34
CA ASP A 115 13.86 8.37 -3.02
C ASP A 115 14.11 9.73 -3.71
N ASP A 116 13.07 10.53 -3.97
CA ASP A 116 13.25 11.89 -4.52
C ASP A 116 13.35 12.94 -3.39
N PHE A 117 14.50 12.94 -2.71
CA PHE A 117 14.84 13.93 -1.68
C PHE A 117 15.05 15.34 -2.24
N GLU A 118 15.28 15.49 -3.55
CA GLU A 118 15.50 16.80 -4.20
C GLU A 118 14.17 17.51 -4.50
N ASN A 119 13.11 16.78 -4.90
CA ASN A 119 11.74 17.32 -5.06
C ASN A 119 10.84 17.14 -3.82
N PHE A 120 11.43 16.84 -2.66
CA PHE A 120 10.74 16.45 -1.43
C PHE A 120 9.60 17.41 -1.06
N ALA A 121 9.77 18.72 -1.26
CA ALA A 121 8.81 19.74 -0.81
C ALA A 121 7.41 19.64 -1.45
N SER A 122 7.28 19.19 -2.70
CA SER A 122 5.99 19.27 -3.42
C SER A 122 5.05 18.10 -3.14
N ASN A 123 5.56 16.92 -2.76
CA ASN A 123 4.75 15.70 -2.59
C ASN A 123 5.03 14.93 -1.28
N LEU A 124 5.81 15.51 -0.34
CA LEU A 124 6.20 14.84 0.91
C LEU A 124 5.01 14.26 1.67
N LEU A 125 3.98 15.06 1.90
CA LEU A 125 2.84 14.65 2.70
C LEU A 125 2.09 13.47 2.07
N LEU A 126 1.92 13.50 0.74
CA LEU A 126 1.29 12.42 -0.01
C LEU A 126 2.11 11.13 0.05
N ASN A 127 3.41 11.22 -0.21
CA ASN A 127 4.33 10.09 -0.17
C ASN A 127 4.44 9.47 1.23
N TRP A 128 4.49 10.32 2.26
CA TRP A 128 4.45 9.88 3.65
C TRP A 128 3.13 9.15 3.97
N LEU A 129 2.01 9.66 3.47
CA LEU A 129 0.70 9.05 3.68
C LEU A 129 0.58 7.70 2.95
N LEU A 130 1.13 7.58 1.74
CA LEU A 130 1.27 6.32 0.99
C LEU A 130 2.10 5.31 1.77
N LEU A 131 3.26 5.71 2.28
CA LEU A 131 4.11 4.85 3.09
C LEU A 131 3.39 4.40 4.36
N LYS A 132 2.76 5.33 5.09
CA LYS A 132 1.99 5.03 6.31
C LYS A 132 0.85 4.06 6.02
N ASN A 133 0.13 4.24 4.92
CA ASN A 133 -0.93 3.34 4.48
C ASN A 133 -0.40 1.92 4.18
N THR A 134 0.72 1.85 3.46
CA THR A 134 1.39 0.60 3.08
C THR A 134 1.91 -0.14 4.31
N CYS A 135 2.64 0.54 5.20
CA CYS A 135 3.15 -0.02 6.45
C CYS A 135 2.04 -0.57 7.35
N ALA A 136 0.86 0.07 7.36
CA ALA A 136 -0.29 -0.45 8.08
C ALA A 136 -0.78 -1.80 7.53
N LEU A 137 -0.87 -1.97 6.20
CA LEU A 137 -1.22 -3.25 5.59
C LEU A 137 -0.16 -4.32 5.77
N ILE A 138 1.13 -3.96 5.64
CA ILE A 138 2.25 -4.85 5.93
C ILE A 138 2.12 -5.38 7.36
N THR A 139 1.93 -4.48 8.33
CA THR A 139 1.81 -4.86 9.75
C THR A 139 0.63 -5.80 9.99
N CYS A 140 -0.54 -5.49 9.43
CA CYS A 140 -1.72 -6.36 9.52
C CYS A 140 -1.46 -7.74 8.92
N THR A 141 -0.76 -7.81 7.78
CA THR A 141 -0.42 -9.05 7.10
C THR A 141 0.59 -9.88 7.90
N THR A 142 1.61 -9.24 8.47
CA THR A 142 2.61 -9.90 9.32
C THR A 142 1.98 -10.48 10.58
N ILE A 143 1.07 -9.77 11.23
CA ILE A 143 0.32 -10.30 12.39
C ILE A 143 -0.48 -11.54 12.00
N LEU A 144 -1.23 -11.48 10.90
CA LEU A 144 -2.04 -12.61 10.43
C LEU A 144 -1.23 -13.82 9.97
N ALA A 145 0.03 -13.62 9.58
CA ALA A 145 0.93 -14.67 9.16
C ALA A 145 1.84 -15.19 10.30
N SER A 146 1.76 -14.59 11.48
CA SER A 146 2.58 -14.98 12.62
C SER A 146 2.25 -16.41 13.08
N LYS A 147 3.28 -17.18 13.43
CA LYS A 147 3.14 -18.53 13.99
C LYS A 147 2.70 -18.53 15.46
N SER A 148 2.86 -17.39 16.14
CA SER A 148 2.46 -17.18 17.52
C SER A 148 1.68 -15.87 17.59
N ILE A 149 0.52 -15.89 18.23
CA ILE A 149 -0.36 -14.74 18.35
C ILE A 149 -0.61 -14.49 19.83
N GLU A 150 -0.29 -13.29 20.29
CA GLU A 150 -0.54 -12.83 21.64
C GLU A 150 -1.85 -12.04 21.71
N LYS A 151 -2.37 -11.87 22.92
CA LYS A 151 -3.60 -11.09 23.15
C LYS A 151 -3.50 -9.65 22.62
N TYR A 152 -2.31 -9.05 22.65
CA TYR A 152 -2.09 -7.70 22.16
C TYR A 152 -2.09 -7.60 20.62
N ASP A 153 -1.78 -8.68 19.90
CA ASP A 153 -1.70 -8.66 18.44
C ASP A 153 -3.05 -8.35 17.78
N GLY A 154 -4.15 -8.83 18.34
CA GLY A 154 -5.48 -8.48 17.86
C GLY A 154 -5.78 -6.97 17.98
N HIS A 155 -5.30 -6.33 19.05
CA HIS A 155 -5.44 -4.89 19.23
C HIS A 155 -4.54 -4.12 18.26
N LYS A 156 -3.30 -4.57 18.09
CA LYS A 156 -2.35 -4.00 17.14
C LYS A 156 -2.88 -4.11 15.71
N PHE A 157 -3.43 -5.26 15.32
CA PHE A 157 -4.09 -5.45 14.03
C PHE A 157 -5.19 -4.41 13.82
N LEU A 158 -6.14 -4.30 14.77
CA LEU A 158 -7.25 -3.36 14.64
C LEU A 158 -6.78 -1.91 14.55
N GLN A 159 -5.76 -1.53 15.32
CA GLN A 159 -5.18 -0.19 15.28
C GLN A 159 -4.58 0.12 13.89
N HIS A 160 -3.73 -0.77 13.37
CA HIS A 160 -3.14 -0.58 12.05
C HIS A 160 -4.20 -0.64 10.93
N TYR A 161 -5.20 -1.52 11.05
CA TYR A 161 -6.27 -1.59 10.07
C TYR A 161 -7.12 -0.31 10.04
N LYS A 162 -7.36 0.33 11.19
CA LYS A 162 -7.99 1.67 11.24
C LYS A 162 -7.12 2.73 10.58
N ILE A 163 -5.81 2.73 10.83
CA ILE A 163 -4.86 3.64 10.15
C ILE A 163 -4.94 3.44 8.64
N TYR A 164 -4.94 2.19 8.17
CA TYR A 164 -5.11 1.85 6.76
C TYR A 164 -6.41 2.46 6.19
N CYS A 165 -7.56 2.23 6.83
CA CYS A 165 -8.84 2.75 6.36
C CYS A 165 -8.86 4.30 6.31
N GLN A 166 -8.38 4.97 7.36
CA GLN A 166 -8.35 6.43 7.44
C GLN A 166 -7.43 7.02 6.36
N THR A 167 -6.20 6.54 6.28
CA THR A 167 -5.22 7.02 5.30
C THR A 167 -5.66 6.72 3.87
N SER A 168 -6.29 5.57 3.61
CA SER A 168 -6.85 5.27 2.30
C SER A 168 -8.01 6.20 1.90
N ASN A 169 -8.86 6.59 2.85
CA ASN A 169 -9.92 7.55 2.57
C ASN A 169 -9.35 8.93 2.20
N ASN A 170 -8.22 9.30 2.78
CA ASN A 170 -7.52 10.55 2.49
C ASN A 170 -6.69 10.47 1.20
N LEU A 171 -6.21 9.28 0.84
CA LEU A 171 -5.40 9.07 -0.37
C LEU A 171 -6.22 8.91 -1.63
N PHE A 172 -7.25 8.06 -1.64
CA PHE A 172 -7.84 7.57 -2.89
C PHE A 172 -9.23 8.14 -3.14
N GLU A 173 -9.47 8.64 -4.36
CA GLU A 173 -10.76 9.24 -4.77
C GLU A 173 -11.94 8.28 -4.57
N ASN A 174 -11.78 7.02 -5.00
CA ASN A 174 -12.85 6.02 -5.05
C ASN A 174 -12.57 4.83 -4.12
N CYS A 175 -12.57 5.10 -2.81
CA CYS A 175 -12.27 4.11 -1.78
C CYS A 175 -13.46 3.16 -1.52
N ASN A 176 -13.75 2.27 -2.47
CA ASN A 176 -14.85 1.31 -2.34
C ASN A 176 -14.61 0.31 -1.19
N ILE A 177 -15.52 0.30 -0.22
CA ILE A 177 -15.51 -0.66 0.90
C ILE A 177 -16.23 -1.93 0.46
N VAL A 178 -15.47 -2.93 0.02
CA VAL A 178 -16.01 -4.29 -0.25
C VAL A 178 -16.27 -5.08 1.04
N PRO A 179 -17.12 -6.13 1.04
CA PRO A 179 -17.43 -6.93 2.23
C PRO A 179 -16.22 -7.46 3.00
N ASN A 180 -15.13 -7.78 2.29
CA ASN A 180 -13.88 -8.22 2.92
C ASN A 180 -13.26 -7.17 3.84
N HIS A 181 -13.46 -5.87 3.55
CA HIS A 181 -13.00 -4.79 4.43
C HIS A 181 -13.81 -4.73 5.72
N HIS A 182 -15.13 -4.97 5.63
CA HIS A 182 -15.99 -5.05 6.81
C HIS A 182 -15.59 -6.24 7.67
N TYR A 183 -15.36 -7.41 7.06
CA TYR A 183 -14.93 -8.59 7.81
C TYR A 183 -13.59 -8.41 8.51
N ALA A 184 -12.63 -7.70 7.90
CA ALA A 184 -11.35 -7.42 8.52
C ALA A 184 -11.47 -6.67 9.86
N LEU A 185 -12.55 -5.91 10.10
CA LEU A 185 -12.79 -5.27 11.41
C LEU A 185 -13.03 -6.30 12.53
N HIS A 186 -13.46 -7.52 12.19
CA HIS A 186 -13.71 -8.59 13.17
C HIS A 186 -12.48 -9.47 13.43
N VAL A 187 -11.38 -9.28 12.69
CA VAL A 187 -10.16 -10.09 12.85
C VAL A 187 -9.62 -10.05 14.28
N LYS A 188 -9.67 -8.89 14.95
CA LYS A 188 -9.28 -8.80 16.37
C LYS A 188 -10.02 -9.84 17.23
N ASN A 189 -11.35 -9.89 17.10
CA ASN A 189 -12.17 -10.80 17.88
C ASN A 189 -11.88 -12.24 17.49
N GLN A 190 -11.68 -12.51 16.19
CA GLN A 190 -11.31 -13.84 15.72
C GLN A 190 -9.99 -14.30 16.33
N LEU A 191 -8.95 -13.47 16.28
CA LEU A 191 -7.64 -13.77 16.85
C LEU A 191 -7.72 -14.10 18.35
N SER A 192 -8.60 -13.45 19.10
CA SER A 192 -8.74 -13.73 20.54
C SER A 192 -9.19 -15.16 20.87
N TYR A 193 -9.79 -15.88 19.93
CA TYR A 193 -10.13 -17.30 20.09
C TYR A 193 -8.97 -18.25 19.80
N TRP A 194 -7.90 -17.77 19.16
CA TRP A 194 -6.73 -18.55 18.77
C TRP A 194 -5.47 -18.23 19.58
N VAL A 195 -5.56 -17.27 20.49
CA VAL A 195 -4.52 -17.02 21.49
C VAL A 195 -4.56 -18.18 22.51
N PRO A 196 -3.39 -18.73 22.93
CA PRO A 196 -3.31 -19.78 23.94
C PRO A 196 -3.98 -19.44 25.27
#